data_AF-A0A2N2XI29-F1
#
_entry.id   AF-A0A2N2XI29-F1
#
_cell.length_a   1.000
_cell.length_b   1.000
_cell.length_c   1.000
_cell.angle_alpha   90.00
_cell.angle_beta   90.00
_cell.angle_gamma   90.00
#
_symmetry.space_group_name_H-M   'P 1'
#
loop_
_entity.id
_entity.type
_entity.pdbx_description
1 polymer ?
#
loop_
_entity_poly.entity_id
_entity_poly.type
_entity_poly.pdbx_seq_one_letter_code
_entity_poly.pdbx_strand_id
1 'polypeptide(L)'
;SAMATVLFLGGWMPFHVGSFEGFNAVMDFVPPIFWFFGKVMFVIFVIMWFKWTFPRLRIDQILTLEWKYLLPINLLNILLMTLIVLMGWHF
;
A
#
# COMPACT_ATOMS: atom_id res chain seq x y z
N SER A 1 -4.10 -0.14 -9.69
CA SER A 1 -4.77 -0.49 -8.42
C SER A 1 -4.70 -1.97 -8.07
N ALA A 2 -5.02 -2.90 -8.99
CA ALA A 2 -4.94 -4.35 -8.72
C ALA A 2 -3.55 -4.83 -8.23
N MET A 3 -2.47 -4.48 -8.94
CA MET A 3 -1.11 -4.83 -8.51
C MET A 3 -0.73 -4.22 -7.15
N ALA A 4 -1.15 -2.97 -6.88
CA ALA A 4 -0.90 -2.33 -5.60
C ALA A 4 -1.61 -3.06 -4.45
N THR A 5 -2.84 -3.52 -4.69
CA THR A 5 -3.59 -4.33 -3.72
C THR A 5 -2.89 -5.66 -3.42
N VAL A 6 -2.36 -6.34 -4.44
CA VAL A 6 -1.63 -7.60 -4.26
C VAL A 6 -0.31 -7.38 -3.51
N LEU A 7 0.50 -6.42 -3.94
CA LEU A 7 1.85 -6.21 -3.43
C LEU A 7 1.89 -5.56 -2.04
N PHE A 8 0.95 -4.66 -1.74
CA PHE A 8 1.02 -3.85 -0.51
C PHE A 8 -0.14 -4.09 0.48
N LEU A 9 -1.31 -4.54 0.02
CA LEU A 9 -2.51 -4.69 0.87
C LEU A 9 -2.90 -6.16 1.13
N GLY A 10 -1.98 -7.10 0.90
CA GLY A 10 -2.20 -8.53 1.17
C GLY A 10 -3.19 -9.21 0.22
N GLY A 11 -3.47 -8.61 -0.95
CA GLY A 11 -4.26 -9.22 -2.02
C GLY A 11 -5.60 -9.76 -1.57
N TRP A 12 -5.74 -11.08 -1.63
CA TRP A 12 -6.94 -11.87 -1.35
C TRP A 12 -7.19 -12.11 0.15
N MET A 13 -6.22 -11.79 1.01
CA MET A 13 -6.32 -12.11 2.43
C MET A 13 -7.41 -11.25 3.12
N PRO A 14 -8.30 -11.87 3.92
CA PRO A 14 -9.26 -11.15 4.75
C PRO A 14 -8.53 -10.23 5.73
N PHE A 15 -9.20 -9.15 6.15
CA PHE A 15 -8.60 -8.22 7.12
C PHE A 15 -8.60 -8.84 8.51
N HIS A 16 -7.43 -9.27 8.96
CA HIS A 16 -7.21 -9.85 10.28
C HIS A 16 -6.60 -8.81 11.22
N VAL A 17 -7.15 -8.68 12.43
CA VAL A 17 -6.62 -7.77 13.46
C VAL A 17 -6.18 -8.57 14.68
N GLY A 18 -4.89 -8.90 14.74
CA GLY A 18 -4.27 -9.58 15.89
C GLY A 18 -5.02 -10.83 16.35
N SER A 19 -5.09 -11.03 17.67
CA SER A 19 -5.71 -12.20 18.32
C SER A 19 -7.23 -12.08 18.54
N PHE A 20 -7.93 -11.19 17.83
CA PHE A 20 -9.40 -11.08 17.95
C PHE A 20 -10.09 -12.18 17.12
N GLU A 21 -10.13 -13.40 17.66
CA GLU A 21 -10.70 -14.59 16.99
C GLU A 21 -12.15 -14.39 16.53
N GLY A 22 -12.97 -13.72 17.34
CA GLY A 22 -14.37 -13.46 16.98
C GLY A 22 -14.54 -12.50 15.79
N PHE A 23 -13.64 -11.53 15.63
CA PHE A 23 -13.67 -10.61 14.48
C PHE A 23 -13.13 -11.30 13.23
N ASN A 24 -12.01 -12.01 13.36
CA ASN A 24 -11.38 -12.73 12.26
C ASN A 24 -12.32 -13.80 11.67
N ALA A 25 -13.03 -14.57 12.50
CA ALA A 25 -13.99 -15.57 12.03
C ALA A 25 -15.14 -14.99 11.19
N VAL A 26 -15.60 -13.77 11.51
CA VAL A 26 -16.63 -13.07 10.72
C VAL A 26 -16.04 -12.56 9.40
N MET A 27 -14.79 -12.08 9.42
CA MET A 27 -14.11 -11.59 8.22
C MET A 27 -13.75 -12.72 7.24
N ASP A 28 -13.48 -13.93 7.76
CA ASP A 28 -13.21 -15.15 6.98
C ASP A 28 -14.45 -15.73 6.30
N PHE A 29 -15.65 -15.46 6.84
CA PHE A 29 -16.90 -15.88 6.22
C PHE A 29 -17.14 -15.17 4.87
N VAL A 30 -16.59 -13.96 4.71
CA VAL A 30 -16.71 -13.19 3.47
C VAL A 30 -15.77 -13.76 2.41
N PRO A 31 -16.27 -14.12 1.20
CA PRO A 31 -15.42 -14.68 0.17
C PRO A 31 -14.23 -13.78 -0.20
N PRO A 32 -13.02 -14.32 -0.39
CA PRO A 32 -11.79 -13.56 -0.68
C PRO A 32 -11.88 -12.60 -1.88
N ILE A 33 -12.75 -12.91 -2.85
CA ILE A 33 -12.99 -12.07 -4.03
C ILE A 33 -13.54 -10.69 -3.64
N PHE A 34 -14.42 -10.60 -2.64
CA PHE A 34 -14.99 -9.32 -2.19
C PHE A 34 -13.95 -8.48 -1.48
N TRP A 35 -13.05 -9.11 -0.71
CA TRP A 35 -11.91 -8.43 -0.10
C TRP A 35 -10.96 -7.85 -1.14
N PHE A 36 -10.64 -8.63 -2.17
CA PHE A 36 -9.80 -8.15 -3.25
C PHE A 36 -10.44 -6.95 -3.98
N PHE A 37 -11.68 -7.08 -4.44
CA PHE A 37 -12.38 -6.00 -5.13
C PHE A 37 -12.56 -4.76 -4.24
N GLY A 38 -12.92 -4.93 -2.96
CA GLY A 38 -13.06 -3.84 -2.00
C GLY A 38 -11.77 -3.03 -1.85
N LYS A 39 -10.63 -3.71 -1.65
CA LYS A 39 -9.32 -3.06 -1.58
C LYS A 39 -8.95 -2.38 -2.90
N VAL A 40 -9.24 -3.00 -4.05
CA VAL A 40 -8.98 -2.38 -5.37
C VAL A 40 -9.81 -1.11 -5.56
N MET A 41 -11.10 -1.14 -5.23
CA MET A 41 -11.99 0.03 -5.30
C MET A 41 -11.51 1.14 -4.37
N PHE A 42 -11.07 0.79 -3.15
CA PHE A 42 -10.48 1.75 -2.22
C PHE A 42 -9.25 2.44 -2.81
N VAL A 43 -8.31 1.70 -3.39
CA VAL A 43 -7.13 2.30 -4.03
C VAL A 43 -7.51 3.20 -5.21
N ILE A 44 -8.48 2.80 -6.03
CA ILE A 44 -9.00 3.64 -7.12
C ILE A 44 -9.62 4.93 -6.56
N PHE A 45 -10.43 4.82 -5.51
CA PHE A 45 -11.03 5.96 -4.83
C PHE A 45 -9.95 6.93 -4.33
N VAL A 46 -8.89 6.45 -3.68
CA VAL A 46 -7.76 7.30 -3.23
C VAL A 46 -7.09 8.01 -4.41
N ILE A 47 -6.83 7.31 -5.52
CA ILE A 47 -6.22 7.93 -6.72
C ILE A 47 -7.14 9.02 -7.30
N MET A 48 -8.45 8.77 -7.40
CA MET A 48 -9.41 9.77 -7.88
C MET A 48 -9.50 10.96 -6.92
N TRP A 49 -9.51 10.71 -5.62
CA TRP A 49 -9.53 11.76 -4.60
C TRP A 49 -8.30 12.66 -4.69
N PHE A 50 -7.11 12.08 -4.88
CA PHE A 50 -5.90 12.86 -5.16
C PHE A 50 -6.04 13.71 -6.42
N LYS A 51 -6.55 13.15 -7.52
CA LYS A 51 -6.78 13.91 -8.77
C LYS A 51 -7.74 15.09 -8.59
N TRP A 52 -8.72 14.98 -7.71
CA TRP A 52 -9.67 16.07 -7.42
C TRP A 52 -9.11 17.12 -6.47
N THR A 53 -8.22 16.73 -5.57
CA THR A 53 -7.65 17.61 -4.54
C THR A 53 -6.50 18.46 -5.08
N PHE A 54 -5.67 17.90 -5.97
CA PHE A 54 -4.47 18.58 -6.44
C PHE A 54 -4.71 19.39 -7.73
N PRO A 55 -4.38 20.70 -7.73
CA PRO A 55 -4.38 21.48 -8.97
C PRO A 55 -3.27 20.98 -9.91
N ARG A 56 -3.48 21.12 -11.23
CA ARG A 56 -2.55 20.65 -12.26
C ARG A 56 -1.12 21.15 -12.02
N LEU A 57 -0.20 20.23 -11.70
CA LEU A 57 1.22 20.52 -11.48
C LEU A 57 1.98 20.62 -12.82
N ARG A 58 3.01 21.47 -12.87
CA ARG A 58 3.88 21.57 -14.05
C ARG A 58 4.81 20.35 -14.12
N ILE A 59 5.13 19.92 -15.35
CA ILE A 59 6.02 18.78 -15.61
C ILE A 59 7.37 18.94 -14.89
N ASP A 60 7.94 20.15 -14.86
CA ASP A 60 9.20 20.42 -14.17
C ASP A 60 9.13 20.15 -12.65
N GLN A 61 7.98 20.44 -12.03
CA GLN A 61 7.75 20.19 -10.61
C GLN A 61 7.60 18.69 -10.34
N ILE A 62 6.96 17.96 -11.25
CA ILE A 62 6.84 16.50 -11.19
C ILE A 62 8.21 15.84 -11.31
N LEU A 63 9.02 16.27 -12.29
CA LEU A 63 10.38 15.75 -12.49
C LEU A 63 11.25 16.02 -11.26
N THR A 64 11.13 17.21 -10.67
CA THR A 64 11.84 17.55 -9.44
C THR A 64 11.39 16.67 -8.27
N LEU A 65 10.10 16.39 -8.12
CA LEU A 65 9.58 15.47 -7.09
C LEU A 65 10.15 14.06 -7.25
N GLU A 66 10.10 13.50 -8.46
CA GLU A 66 10.56 12.15 -8.75
C GLU A 66 12.07 11.99 -8.53
N TRP A 67 12.88 12.86 -9.14
CA TRP A 67 14.33 12.71 -9.14
C TRP A 67 15.00 13.24 -7.86
N LYS A 68 14.53 14.36 -7.33
CA LYS A 68 15.19 14.99 -6.17
C LYS A 68 14.71 14.42 -4.85
N TYR A 69 13.47 13.93 -4.76
CA TYR A 69 12.90 13.49 -3.48
C TYR A 69 12.56 12.00 -3.47
N LEU A 70 11.81 11.48 -4.44
CA LEU A 70 11.36 10.07 -4.40
C LEU A 70 12.52 9.08 -4.56
N LEU A 71 13.46 9.36 -5.48
CA LEU A 71 14.62 8.50 -5.72
C LEU A 71 15.50 8.32 -4.46
N PRO A 72 16.00 9.38 -3.78
CA PRO A 72 16.81 9.20 -2.59
C PRO A 72 16.04 8.56 -1.42
N ILE A 73 14.75 8.85 -1.26
CA ILE A 73 13.91 8.20 -0.24
C ILE A 73 13.81 6.69 -0.49
N ASN A 74 13.63 6.27 -1.75
CA ASN A 74 13.55 4.85 -2.08
C ASN A 74 14.88 4.12 -1.80
N LEU A 75 16.01 4.73 -2.14
CA LEU A 75 17.35 4.19 -1.81
C LEU A 75 17.54 4.01 -0.30
N LEU A 76 17.17 5.02 0.49
CA LEU A 76 17.22 4.93 1.95
C LEU A 76 16.33 3.83 2.50
N ASN A 77 15.13 3.64 1.94
CA ASN A 77 14.21 2.59 2.36
C ASN A 77 14.81 1.19 2.10
N ILE A 78 15.38 0.97 0.92
CA ILE A 78 16.04 -0.30 0.59
C ILE A 78 17.21 -0.57 1.54
N LEU A 79 18.08 0.41 1.77
CA LEU A 79 19.21 0.27 2.70
C LEU A 79 18.75 -0.05 4.12
N LEU A 80 17.74 0.66 4.61
CA LEU A 80 17.16 0.43 5.92
C LEU A 80 16.57 -0.98 6.04
N MET A 81 15.83 -1.44 5.04
CA MET A 81 15.29 -2.80 5.03
C MET A 81 16.39 -3.86 4.99
N THR A 82 17.46 -3.66 4.21
CA THR A 82 18.62 -4.57 4.22
C THR A 82 19.27 -4.65 5.60
N LEU A 83 19.43 -3.51 6.29
CA LEU A 83 19.99 -3.49 7.65
C LEU A 83 19.09 -4.20 8.67
N ILE A 84 17.78 -3.99 8.62
CA ILE A 84 16.82 -4.67 9.51
C ILE A 84 16.90 -6.19 9.35
N VAL A 85 16.92 -6.66 8.09
CA VAL A 85 17.02 -8.09 7.79
C VAL A 85 18.34 -8.66 8.29
N LEU A 86 19.46 -7.94 8.10
CA LEU A 86 20.78 -8.35 8.59
C LEU A 86 20.84 -8.43 10.13
N MET A 87 20.23 -7.47 10.83
CA MET A 87 20.20 -7.43 12.29
C MET A 87 19.20 -8.41 12.92
N GLY A 88 18.43 -9.14 12.10
CA GLY A 88 17.43 -10.09 12.59
C GLY A 88 16.25 -9.43 13.30
N TRP A 89 16.03 -8.12 13.11
CA TRP A 89 14.88 -7.38 13.66
C TRP A 89 13.63 -7.55 12.78
N HIS A 90 13.39 -8.76 12.32
CA HIS A 90 12.12 -9.14 11.70
C HIS A 90 11.47 -10.19 12.60
N PHE A 91 10.16 -10.06 12.80
CA PHE A 91 9.35 -11.02 13.56
C PHE A 91 9.14 -12.30 12.76
#